data_AF-A0A8T6V0U5-F1
#
_entry.id   AF-A0A8T6V0U5-F1
#
_cell.length_a   1.000
_cell.length_b   1.000
_cell.length_c   1.000
_cell.angle_alpha   90.00
_cell.angle_beta   90.00
_cell.angle_gamma   90.00
#
_symmetry.space_group_name_H-M   'P 1'
#
loop_
_entity.id
_entity.type
_entity.pdbx_description
1 polymer ?
#
loop_
_entity_poly.entity_id
_entity_poly.type
_entity_poly.pdbx_seq_one_letter_code
_entity_poly.pdbx_strand_id
1 'polypeptide(L)'
;VSDLDGNVRDLLKAANLGVVPVIHAHGDNIPRLLQYVPQFEKVLGTTQTLPTCNIHNFGGFTDGDRCVFLADVLGAKSIVLLGMDFGKEIGAFSRYQGDPFIKRKKLRIGKSLLEWLARTSNTKMYNLTSQGVEIHGIEHINIKELRQIAPHD
;
A
#
# COMPACT_ATOMS: atom_id res chain seq x y z
N VAL A 1 3.98 -2.50 3.18
CA VAL A 1 2.86 -3.22 3.84
C VAL A 1 2.67 -4.55 3.13
N SER A 2 2.37 -5.64 3.84
CA SER A 2 2.09 -6.94 3.23
C SER A 2 1.16 -7.79 4.08
N ASP A 3 0.27 -8.55 3.44
CA ASP A 3 -0.51 -9.64 4.04
C ASP A 3 0.19 -11.03 4.01
N LEU A 4 1.46 -11.06 3.59
CA LEU A 4 2.32 -12.24 3.43
C LEU A 4 1.90 -13.22 2.31
N ASP A 5 1.13 -12.78 1.32
CA ASP A 5 0.75 -13.62 0.15
C ASP A 5 1.84 -13.75 -0.93
N GLY A 6 2.88 -12.90 -0.88
CA GLY A 6 3.98 -12.83 -1.83
C GLY A 6 5.19 -13.69 -1.48
N ASN A 7 6.35 -13.35 -2.06
CA ASN A 7 7.62 -14.03 -1.75
C ASN A 7 8.17 -13.56 -0.40
N VAL A 8 7.87 -14.32 0.66
CA VAL A 8 8.30 -13.98 2.03
C VAL A 8 9.83 -13.94 2.19
N ARG A 9 10.60 -14.66 1.35
CA ARG A 9 12.06 -14.60 1.39
C ARG A 9 12.59 -13.20 1.06
N ASP A 10 11.94 -12.51 0.13
CA ASP A 10 12.32 -11.14 -0.22
C ASP A 10 12.00 -10.17 0.92
N LEU A 11 10.88 -10.39 1.63
CA LEU A 11 10.52 -9.62 2.83
C LEU A 11 11.52 -9.82 3.96
N LEU A 12 11.92 -11.08 4.24
CA LEU A 12 12.92 -11.39 5.25
C LEU A 12 14.29 -10.79 4.89
N LYS A 13 14.67 -10.86 3.61
CA LYS A 13 15.91 -10.23 3.13
C LYS A 13 15.87 -8.71 3.34
N ALA A 14 14.76 -8.05 3.01
CA ALA A 14 14.60 -6.62 3.24
C ALA A 14 14.66 -6.28 4.74
N ALA A 15 14.04 -7.12 5.59
CA ALA A 15 14.08 -6.95 7.04
C ALA A 15 15.52 -7.02 7.59
N ASN A 16 16.31 -7.98 7.11
CA ASN A 16 17.73 -8.10 7.47
C ASN A 16 18.59 -6.92 6.98
N LEU A 17 18.11 -6.16 5.99
CA LEU A 17 18.75 -4.92 5.52
C LEU A 17 18.26 -3.67 6.27
N GLY A 18 17.47 -3.84 7.34
CA GLY A 18 17.02 -2.75 8.21
C GLY A 18 15.63 -2.19 7.87
N VAL A 19 14.93 -2.73 6.87
CA VAL A 19 13.55 -2.33 6.57
C VAL A 19 12.62 -2.90 7.63
N VAL A 20 11.73 -2.09 8.22
CA VAL A 20 10.71 -2.60 9.13
C VAL A 20 9.48 -3.04 8.32
N PRO A 21 9.15 -4.35 8.28
CA PRO A 21 7.95 -4.82 7.61
C PRO A 21 6.71 -4.35 8.37
N VAL A 22 5.74 -3.84 7.62
CA VAL A 22 4.41 -3.55 8.15
C VAL A 22 3.47 -4.67 7.69
N ILE A 23 3.03 -5.51 8.64
CA ILE A 23 2.28 -6.72 8.35
C ILE A 23 0.80 -6.50 8.62
N HIS A 24 -0.01 -6.69 7.59
CA HIS A 24 -1.46 -6.57 7.64
C HIS A 24 -2.09 -7.89 8.06
N ALA A 25 -2.77 -7.89 9.20
CA ALA A 25 -3.46 -9.06 9.74
C ALA A 25 -4.96 -9.04 9.40
N HIS A 26 -5.48 -10.15 8.88
CA HIS A 26 -6.92 -10.38 8.65
C HIS A 26 -7.26 -11.87 8.77
N GLY A 27 -8.54 -12.22 8.69
CA GLY A 27 -9.01 -13.60 8.96
C GLY A 27 -8.39 -14.67 8.06
N ASP A 28 -8.07 -14.31 6.80
CA ASP A 28 -7.64 -15.28 5.79
C ASP A 28 -6.13 -15.59 5.82
N ASN A 29 -5.32 -14.81 6.53
CA ASN A 29 -3.86 -14.98 6.56
C ASN A 29 -3.30 -15.51 7.89
N ILE A 30 -4.16 -15.95 8.82
CA ILE A 30 -3.76 -16.48 10.14
C ILE A 30 -2.65 -17.55 10.05
N PRO A 31 -2.73 -18.58 9.18
CA PRO A 31 -1.66 -19.58 9.08
C PRO A 31 -0.31 -18.97 8.66
N ARG A 32 -0.33 -17.99 7.74
CA ARG A 32 0.88 -17.28 7.29
C ARG A 32 1.45 -16.39 8.39
N LEU A 33 0.60 -15.73 9.16
CA LEU A 33 1.02 -14.92 10.31
C LEU A 33 1.77 -15.80 11.32
N LEU A 34 1.19 -16.92 11.74
CA LEU A 34 1.80 -17.86 12.68
C LEU A 34 3.12 -18.43 12.17
N GLN A 35 3.23 -18.68 10.86
CA GLN A 35 4.42 -19.23 10.25
C GLN A 35 5.56 -18.21 10.12
N TYR A 36 5.27 -17.00 9.65
CA TYR A 36 6.30 -16.07 9.17
C TYR A 36 6.57 -14.89 10.11
N VAL A 37 5.57 -14.39 10.84
CA VAL A 37 5.78 -13.25 11.75
C VAL A 37 6.89 -13.52 12.78
N PRO A 38 7.00 -14.72 13.39
CA PRO A 38 8.10 -15.03 14.32
C PRO A 38 9.51 -15.00 13.73
N GLN A 39 9.64 -14.97 12.40
CA GLN A 39 10.94 -14.95 11.71
C GLN A 39 11.48 -13.53 11.50
N PHE A 40 10.67 -12.50 11.73
CA PHE A 40 11.10 -11.11 11.66
C PHE A 40 11.56 -10.63 13.03
N GLU A 41 12.74 -9.99 13.09
CA GLU A 41 13.24 -9.39 14.34
C GLU A 41 12.38 -8.20 14.78
N LYS A 42 11.93 -7.39 13.82
CA LYS A 42 11.09 -6.20 14.04
C LYS A 42 9.94 -6.23 13.06
N VAL A 43 8.74 -5.90 13.55
CA VAL A 43 7.53 -5.84 12.74
C VAL A 43 6.58 -4.79 13.30
N LEU A 44 5.89 -4.08 12.41
CA LEU A 44 4.76 -3.23 12.78
C LEU A 44 3.47 -3.90 12.32
N GLY A 45 2.60 -4.24 13.27
CA GLY A 45 1.29 -4.82 12.97
C GLY A 45 0.28 -3.78 12.50
N THR A 46 -0.47 -4.09 11.45
CA THR A 46 -1.62 -3.28 11.02
C THR A 46 -2.87 -4.11 10.77
N THR A 47 -4.05 -3.48 10.86
CA THR A 47 -5.35 -4.11 10.68
C THR A 47 -6.32 -3.22 9.91
N GLN A 48 -7.37 -3.82 9.37
CA GLN A 48 -8.55 -3.15 8.80
C GLN A 48 -9.66 -2.92 9.83
N THR A 49 -9.55 -3.51 11.03
CA THR A 49 -10.59 -3.48 12.07
C THR A 49 -10.19 -2.59 13.24
N LEU A 50 -10.82 -2.78 14.41
CA LEU A 50 -10.44 -2.08 15.63
C LEU A 50 -8.99 -2.41 15.99
N PRO A 51 -8.13 -1.40 16.20
CA PRO A 51 -6.76 -1.62 16.63
C PRO A 51 -6.73 -2.24 18.03
N THR A 52 -5.64 -2.95 18.33
CA THR A 52 -5.33 -3.47 19.66
C THR A 52 -4.02 -2.84 20.15
N CYS A 53 -3.52 -3.27 21.32
CA CYS A 53 -2.35 -2.67 21.96
C CYS A 53 -1.13 -2.50 21.03
N ASN A 54 -0.80 -3.50 20.21
CA ASN A 54 0.38 -3.50 19.34
C ASN A 54 0.04 -3.57 17.84
N ILE A 55 -1.24 -3.39 17.48
CA ILE A 55 -1.71 -3.45 16.10
C ILE A 55 -2.49 -2.18 15.78
N HIS A 56 -2.04 -1.46 14.77
CA HIS A 56 -2.55 -0.14 14.44
C HIS A 56 -3.42 -0.16 13.19
N ASN A 57 -4.50 0.61 13.18
CA ASN A 57 -5.25 0.87 11.97
C ASN A 57 -4.89 2.28 11.46
N PHE A 58 -4.04 2.34 10.44
CA PHE A 58 -3.64 3.60 9.80
C PHE A 58 -4.66 4.08 8.76
N GLY A 59 -5.66 3.26 8.41
CA GLY A 59 -6.52 3.46 7.26
C GLY A 59 -6.10 2.62 6.05
N GLY A 60 -6.77 2.86 4.92
CA GLY A 60 -6.60 2.07 3.69
C GLY A 60 -7.32 0.72 3.71
N PHE A 61 -7.56 0.19 2.52
CA PHE A 61 -8.29 -1.04 2.26
C PHE A 61 -7.40 -2.13 1.70
N THR A 62 -6.60 -1.88 0.67
CA THR A 62 -5.59 -2.82 0.15
C THR A 62 -4.21 -2.50 0.71
N ASP A 63 -3.23 -3.37 0.51
CA ASP A 63 -1.84 -3.10 0.92
C ASP A 63 -1.27 -1.84 0.26
N GLY A 64 -1.67 -1.56 -0.99
CA GLY A 64 -1.20 -0.40 -1.75
C GLY A 64 -1.64 0.94 -1.16
N ASP A 65 -2.94 1.15 -0.98
CA ASP A 65 -3.45 2.38 -0.36
C ASP A 65 -3.12 2.44 1.14
N ARG A 66 -3.03 1.30 1.85
CA ARG A 66 -2.55 1.29 3.24
C ARG A 66 -1.12 1.84 3.37
N CYS A 67 -0.25 1.62 2.39
CA CYS A 67 1.07 2.26 2.36
C CYS A 67 0.98 3.79 2.28
N VAL A 68 0.01 4.33 1.54
CA VAL A 68 -0.18 5.79 1.41
C VAL A 68 -0.65 6.38 2.72
N PHE A 69 -1.65 5.77 3.36
CA PHE A 69 -2.13 6.17 4.68
C PHE A 69 -1.02 6.11 5.75
N LEU A 70 -0.22 5.03 5.74
CA LEU A 70 0.92 4.92 6.64
C LEU A 70 1.94 6.05 6.42
N ALA A 71 2.31 6.32 5.16
CA ALA A 71 3.27 7.38 4.84
C ALA A 71 2.76 8.76 5.26
N ASP A 72 1.46 9.01 5.08
CA ASP A 72 0.79 10.24 5.51
C ASP A 72 0.83 10.42 7.04
N VAL A 73 0.43 9.39 7.79
CA VAL A 73 0.47 9.39 9.27
C VAL A 73 1.90 9.58 9.80
N LEU A 74 2.90 9.06 9.09
CA LEU A 74 4.31 9.25 9.44
C LEU A 74 4.88 10.61 9.01
N GLY A 75 4.06 11.50 8.42
CA GLY A 75 4.46 12.86 8.08
C GLY A 75 5.36 12.95 6.85
N ALA A 76 5.19 12.06 5.86
CA ALA A 76 5.90 12.15 4.59
C ALA A 76 5.66 13.52 3.94
N LYS A 77 6.73 14.18 3.46
CA LYS A 77 6.61 15.46 2.76
C LYS A 77 5.85 15.35 1.44
N SER A 78 6.01 14.20 0.78
CA SER A 78 5.36 13.88 -0.48
C SER A 78 5.23 12.36 -0.64
N ILE A 79 4.20 11.92 -1.36
CA ILE A 79 3.96 10.51 -1.69
C ILE A 79 3.82 10.39 -3.20
N VAL A 80 4.55 9.45 -3.80
CA VAL A 80 4.46 9.15 -5.24
C VAL A 80 3.90 7.74 -5.40
N LEU A 81 2.77 7.63 -6.10
CA LEU A 81 2.13 6.37 -6.43
C LEU A 81 2.68 5.83 -7.75
N LEU A 82 3.10 4.57 -7.74
CA LEU A 82 3.53 3.82 -8.92
C LEU A 82 2.75 2.50 -8.99
N GLY A 83 2.26 2.16 -10.20
CA GLY A 83 1.57 0.89 -10.44
C GLY A 83 0.15 0.83 -9.85
N MET A 84 -0.46 1.99 -9.58
CA MET A 84 -1.80 2.11 -8.99
C MET A 84 -2.81 2.51 -10.08
N ASP A 85 -3.14 1.56 -10.97
CA ASP A 85 -3.92 1.83 -12.17
C ASP A 85 -5.43 2.06 -11.89
N PHE A 86 -6.02 1.38 -10.91
CA PHE A 86 -7.46 1.40 -10.59
C PHE A 86 -8.43 1.18 -11.79
N GLY A 87 -7.93 0.61 -12.88
CA GLY A 87 -8.64 0.28 -14.10
C GLY A 87 -9.52 -0.95 -13.98
N LYS A 88 -10.07 -1.35 -15.13
CA LYS A 88 -10.95 -2.53 -15.23
C LYS A 88 -10.20 -3.82 -15.54
N GLU A 89 -8.97 -3.71 -16.03
CA GLU A 89 -8.13 -4.83 -16.39
C GLU A 89 -7.34 -5.32 -15.17
N ILE A 90 -7.31 -6.64 -14.98
CA ILE A 90 -6.49 -7.25 -13.94
C ILE A 90 -5.18 -7.65 -14.60
N GLY A 91 -4.12 -6.90 -14.33
CA GLY A 91 -2.80 -7.17 -14.91
C GLY A 91 -2.26 -8.55 -14.52
N ALA A 92 -1.42 -9.12 -15.38
CA ALA A 92 -0.82 -10.46 -15.21
C ALA A 92 -0.08 -10.62 -13.86
N PHE A 93 0.50 -9.53 -13.34
CA PHE A 93 1.22 -9.51 -12.07
C PHE A 93 0.30 -9.53 -10.83
N SER A 94 -1.01 -9.28 -10.99
CA SER A 94 -1.94 -9.32 -9.86
C SER A 94 -2.10 -10.73 -9.28
N ARG A 95 -1.73 -11.79 -10.03
CA ARG A 95 -1.86 -13.22 -9.66
C ARG A 95 -3.20 -13.56 -8.98
N TYR A 96 -4.24 -12.80 -9.32
CA TYR A 96 -5.50 -12.81 -8.61
C TYR A 96 -6.36 -13.95 -9.15
N GLN A 97 -6.61 -14.94 -8.30
CA GLN A 97 -7.35 -16.16 -8.64
C GLN A 97 -8.81 -16.13 -8.17
N GLY A 98 -9.25 -15.02 -7.56
CA GLY A 98 -10.62 -14.85 -7.09
C GLY A 98 -11.56 -14.27 -8.14
N ASP A 99 -12.77 -13.92 -7.72
CA ASP A 99 -13.77 -13.27 -8.59
C ASP A 99 -13.30 -11.87 -9.04
N PRO A 100 -13.12 -11.63 -10.36
CA PRO A 100 -12.75 -10.33 -10.90
C PRO A 100 -13.69 -9.18 -10.51
N PHE A 101 -14.98 -9.47 -10.30
CA PHE A 101 -15.95 -8.49 -9.80
C PHE A 101 -15.57 -7.98 -8.41
N ILE A 102 -15.20 -8.90 -7.50
CA ILE A 102 -14.74 -8.55 -6.16
C ILE A 102 -13.45 -7.74 -6.22
N LYS A 103 -12.45 -8.15 -7.02
CA LYS A 103 -11.20 -7.37 -7.19
C LYS A 103 -11.48 -5.95 -7.64
N ARG A 104 -12.34 -5.77 -8.65
CA ARG A 104 -12.74 -4.44 -9.14
C ARG A 104 -13.42 -3.62 -8.06
N LYS A 105 -14.26 -4.23 -7.22
CA LYS A 105 -14.87 -3.54 -6.06
C LYS A 105 -13.80 -3.10 -5.05
N LYS A 106 -12.83 -3.97 -4.72
CA LYS A 106 -11.70 -3.63 -3.84
C LYS A 106 -10.90 -2.43 -4.39
N LEU A 107 -10.60 -2.44 -5.69
CA LEU A 107 -9.89 -1.34 -6.37
C LEU A 107 -10.67 -0.02 -6.28
N ARG A 108 -11.99 -0.03 -6.52
CA ARG A 108 -12.82 1.18 -6.38
C ARG A 108 -12.82 1.74 -4.95
N ILE A 109 -12.83 0.87 -3.94
CA ILE A 109 -12.74 1.29 -2.54
C ILE A 109 -11.39 1.95 -2.28
N GLY A 110 -10.28 1.32 -2.68
CA GLY A 110 -8.94 1.89 -2.54
C GLY A 110 -8.81 3.26 -3.22
N LYS A 111 -9.32 3.41 -4.45
CA LYS A 111 -9.37 4.69 -5.16
C LYS A 111 -10.12 5.75 -4.36
N SER A 112 -11.32 5.41 -3.88
CA SER A 112 -12.17 6.34 -3.13
C SER A 112 -11.52 6.80 -1.83
N LEU A 113 -10.77 5.91 -1.16
CA LEU A 113 -10.02 6.24 0.05
C LEU A 113 -8.83 7.15 -0.25
N LEU A 114 -8.13 6.95 -1.36
CA LEU A 114 -7.05 7.83 -1.79
C LEU A 114 -7.55 9.23 -2.17
N GLU A 115 -8.67 9.31 -2.90
CA GLU A 115 -9.30 10.61 -3.21
C GLU A 115 -9.77 11.33 -1.93
N TRP A 116 -10.27 10.59 -0.94
CA TRP A 116 -10.62 11.15 0.34
C TRP A 116 -9.38 11.70 1.07
N LEU A 117 -8.32 10.90 1.15
CA LEU A 117 -7.08 11.28 1.84
C LEU A 117 -6.42 12.50 1.17
N ALA A 118 -6.40 12.54 -0.16
CA ALA A 118 -5.85 13.68 -0.91
C ALA A 118 -6.61 15.00 -0.68
N ARG A 119 -7.88 14.93 -0.27
CA ARG A 119 -8.69 16.11 0.08
C ARG A 119 -8.54 16.55 1.53
N THR A 120 -8.21 15.63 2.43
CA THR A 120 -8.18 15.88 3.88
C THR A 120 -6.78 16.05 4.45
N SER A 121 -5.77 15.52 3.76
CA SER A 121 -4.36 15.67 4.15
C SER A 121 -3.70 16.87 3.47
N ASN A 122 -2.66 17.39 4.13
CA ASN A 122 -1.76 18.40 3.56
C ASN A 122 -0.55 17.78 2.84
N THR A 123 -0.42 16.45 2.84
CA THR A 123 0.67 15.74 2.17
C THR A 123 0.53 15.83 0.66
N LYS A 124 1.59 16.23 -0.03
CA LYS A 124 1.58 16.30 -1.51
C LYS A 124 1.57 14.89 -2.10
N MET A 125 0.61 14.60 -2.98
CA MET A 125 0.47 13.27 -3.59
C MET A 125 0.55 13.36 -5.10
N TYR A 126 1.35 12.46 -5.69
CA TYR A 126 1.61 12.42 -7.12
C TYR A 126 1.37 11.01 -7.67
N ASN A 127 0.85 10.90 -8.89
CA ASN A 127 0.67 9.63 -9.59
C ASN A 127 1.60 9.56 -10.81
N LEU A 128 2.55 8.62 -10.78
CA LEU A 128 3.47 8.34 -11.89
C LEU A 128 3.02 7.13 -12.73
N THR A 129 1.89 6.49 -12.38
CA THR A 129 1.37 5.33 -13.11
C THR A 129 1.03 5.75 -14.54
N SER A 130 1.67 5.10 -15.53
CA SER A 130 1.60 5.48 -16.94
C SER A 130 0.24 5.25 -17.59
N GLN A 131 -0.46 4.21 -17.15
CA GLN A 131 -1.79 3.84 -17.62
C GLN A 131 -2.68 3.54 -16.41
N GLY A 132 -3.82 4.20 -16.32
CA GLY A 132 -4.72 4.05 -15.19
C GLY A 132 -5.86 5.07 -15.22
N VAL A 133 -6.76 4.95 -14.26
CA VAL A 133 -7.84 5.90 -14.01
C VAL A 133 -7.28 7.05 -13.18
N GLU A 134 -7.70 8.27 -13.52
CA GLU A 134 -7.41 9.46 -12.72
C GLU A 134 -7.90 9.32 -11.28
N ILE A 135 -7.07 9.72 -10.32
CA ILE A 135 -7.40 9.75 -8.89
C ILE A 135 -7.52 11.23 -8.50
N HIS A 136 -8.74 11.72 -8.29
CA HIS A 136 -8.95 13.13 -8.02
C HIS A 136 -8.22 13.60 -6.75
N GLY A 137 -7.56 14.76 -6.84
CA GLY A 137 -6.75 15.32 -5.75
C GLY A 137 -5.30 14.85 -5.75
N ILE A 138 -4.93 13.90 -6.63
CA ILE A 138 -3.56 13.43 -6.80
C ILE A 138 -3.06 13.87 -8.18
N GLU A 139 -1.99 14.66 -8.21
CA GLU A 139 -1.44 15.23 -9.44
C GLU A 139 -0.73 14.16 -10.27
N HIS A 140 -1.06 14.05 -11.57
CA HIS A 140 -0.36 13.13 -12.47
C HIS A 140 0.97 13.76 -12.92
N ILE A 141 2.05 13.01 -12.78
CA ILE A 141 3.40 13.46 -13.14
C ILE A 141 4.11 12.47 -14.05
N ASN A 142 5.12 12.94 -14.76
CA ASN A 142 6.04 12.13 -15.54
C ASN A 142 7.42 12.03 -14.87
N ILE A 143 8.31 11.22 -15.46
CA ILE A 143 9.66 10.95 -14.91
C ILE A 143 10.51 12.23 -14.78
N LYS A 144 10.34 13.22 -15.68
CA LYS A 144 11.10 14.48 -15.60
C LYS A 144 10.67 15.32 -14.40
N GLU A 145 9.37 15.36 -14.12
CA GLU A 145 8.80 16.06 -12.97
C GLU A 145 9.15 15.37 -11.64
N LEU A 146 9.15 14.03 -11.61
CA LEU A 146 9.59 13.28 -10.42
C LEU A 146 10.99 13.70 -9.95
N ARG A 147 11.94 13.89 -10.88
CA ARG A 147 13.32 14.31 -10.56
C ARG A 147 13.41 15.68 -9.89
N GLN A 148 12.40 16.53 -10.07
CA GLN A 148 12.33 17.85 -9.43
C GLN A 148 11.74 17.76 -8.02
N ILE A 149 10.82 16.81 -7.79
CA ILE A 149 10.14 16.58 -6.51
C ILE A 149 11.04 15.81 -5.53
N ALA A 150 11.77 14.82 -6.04
CA ALA A 150 12.72 13.99 -5.29
C ALA A 150 14.08 14.01 -6.01
N PRO A 151 14.86 15.11 -5.90
CA PRO A 151 16.22 15.12 -6.40
C PRO A 151 17.01 13.99 -5.72
N HIS A 152 17.79 13.25 -6.49
CA HIS A 152 18.72 12.28 -5.91
C HIS A 152 19.73 13.03 -5.06
N ASP A 153 19.77 12.75 -3.75
CA ASP A 153 20.91 13.06 -2.89
C ASP A 153 22.13 12.20 -3.29
#